data_AF-A0A378U154-F1
#
_entry.id   AF-A0A378U154-F1
#
_cell.length_a   1.000
_cell.length_b   1.000
_cell.length_c   1.000
_cell.angle_alpha   90.00
_cell.angle_beta   90.00
_cell.angle_gamma   90.00
#
_symmetry.space_group_name_H-M   'P 1'
#
loop_
_entity.id
_entity.type
_entity.pdbx_description
1 polymer ?
#
loop_
_entity_poly.entity_id
_entity_poly.type
_entity_poly.pdbx_seq_one_letter_code
_entity_poly.pdbx_strand_id
1 'polypeptide(L)'
;MKKYFSIFVLSALSAYSVQAADTAQQLRKRDRVQLPVLKILPTQDGAAGAELVMLLDIDEKGRVKRRVWQEGKSGNPALRRQAVADAGQPQFTPPKLCEMAEDGQTVCKPVKSYAEYVYWFYGPGDNRAGKAYVLPAPHYPAASADEDEEGTVRIAVHVSPEGKVVSAKVLSDSQMENRPFRLERAARKAALEGIYLPAIRGGQPVDTTFSIPFTFTFE
;
A
#
# COMPACT_ATOMS: atom_id res chain seq x y z
N MET A 1 23.32 -42.04 19.82
CA MET A 1 24.20 -41.12 19.06
C MET A 1 23.37 -40.39 18.00
N LYS A 2 23.86 -39.24 17.56
CA LYS A 2 23.17 -38.03 17.07
C LYS A 2 22.10 -38.18 15.96
N LYS A 3 21.09 -37.31 16.12
CA LYS A 3 20.01 -36.90 15.21
C LYS A 3 20.56 -36.34 13.90
N TYR A 4 20.08 -36.83 12.75
CA TYR A 4 20.25 -36.21 11.42
C TYR A 4 18.91 -36.22 10.68
N PHE A 5 18.02 -35.30 11.03
CA PHE A 5 16.74 -35.11 10.34
C PHE A 5 16.37 -33.61 10.37
N SER A 6 17.19 -32.74 9.77
CA SER A 6 16.86 -31.31 9.56
C SER A 6 17.96 -30.56 8.81
N ILE A 7 18.14 -30.80 7.51
CA ILE A 7 18.87 -29.84 6.64
C ILE A 7 18.13 -29.66 5.30
N PHE A 8 17.61 -30.73 4.70
CA PHE A 8 16.95 -30.65 3.38
C PHE A 8 15.57 -29.98 3.35
N VAL A 9 14.83 -29.94 4.47
CA VAL A 9 13.52 -29.28 4.51
C VAL A 9 13.67 -27.75 4.62
N LEU A 10 14.76 -27.27 5.25
CA LEU A 10 15.04 -25.84 5.38
C LEU A 10 15.51 -25.20 4.07
N SER A 11 16.29 -25.91 3.25
CA SER A 11 16.79 -25.38 1.97
C SER A 11 15.67 -25.21 0.94
N ALA A 12 14.75 -26.17 0.82
CA ALA A 12 13.60 -26.07 -0.09
C ALA A 12 12.65 -24.92 0.30
N LEU A 13 12.35 -24.75 1.59
CA LEU A 13 11.51 -23.64 2.06
C LEU A 13 12.15 -22.28 1.75
N SER A 14 13.48 -22.16 1.87
CA SER A 14 14.19 -20.92 1.54
C SER A 14 14.16 -20.59 0.04
N ALA A 15 14.29 -21.58 -0.85
CA ALA A 15 14.27 -21.35 -2.29
C ALA A 15 12.88 -20.94 -2.79
N TYR A 16 11.81 -21.56 -2.27
CA TYR A 16 10.44 -21.18 -2.60
C TYR A 16 10.07 -19.78 -2.11
N SER A 17 10.58 -19.36 -0.94
CA SER A 17 10.28 -18.05 -0.39
C SER A 17 10.98 -16.92 -1.19
N VAL A 18 12.25 -17.13 -1.56
CA VAL A 18 13.01 -16.23 -2.44
C VAL A 18 12.35 -16.08 -3.81
N GLN A 19 11.88 -17.18 -4.42
CA GLN A 19 11.24 -17.13 -5.73
C GLN A 19 9.87 -16.43 -5.71
N ALA A 20 9.12 -16.55 -4.61
CA ALA A 20 7.86 -15.83 -4.41
C ALA A 20 8.08 -14.32 -4.21
N ALA A 21 9.13 -13.92 -3.48
CA ALA A 21 9.49 -12.53 -3.26
C ALA A 21 9.94 -11.84 -4.56
N ASP A 22 10.79 -12.50 -5.34
CA ASP A 22 11.21 -12.02 -6.67
C ASP A 22 10.00 -11.84 -7.58
N THR A 23 9.04 -12.78 -7.55
CA THR A 23 7.79 -12.66 -8.32
C THR A 23 6.95 -11.45 -7.90
N ALA A 24 6.83 -11.17 -6.59
CA ALA A 24 6.06 -10.02 -6.10
C ALA A 24 6.73 -8.68 -6.46
N GLN A 25 8.07 -8.60 -6.37
CA GLN A 25 8.83 -7.43 -6.78
C GLN A 25 8.73 -7.20 -8.29
N GLN A 26 8.83 -8.25 -9.10
CA GLN A 26 8.68 -8.16 -10.56
C GLN A 26 7.29 -7.65 -10.97
N LEU A 27 6.22 -8.07 -10.28
CA LEU A 27 4.88 -7.56 -10.56
C LEU A 27 4.75 -6.05 -10.31
N ARG A 28 5.34 -5.55 -9.22
CA ARG A 28 5.30 -4.13 -8.86
C ARG A 28 6.06 -3.22 -9.82
N LYS A 29 6.91 -3.77 -10.70
CA LYS A 29 7.57 -3.02 -11.79
C LYS A 29 6.63 -2.69 -12.94
N ARG A 30 5.47 -3.36 -13.04
CA ARG A 30 4.47 -3.07 -14.08
C ARG A 30 3.59 -1.88 -13.68
N ASP A 31 2.78 -1.39 -14.60
CA ASP A 31 1.75 -0.43 -14.27
C ASP A 31 0.66 -1.05 -13.40
N ARG A 32 0.21 -0.28 -12.41
CA ARG A 32 -0.88 -0.66 -11.52
C ARG A 32 -2.22 -0.24 -12.14
N VAL A 33 -3.22 -1.14 -12.13
CA VAL A 33 -4.54 -0.84 -12.72
C VAL A 33 -5.34 0.22 -11.94
N GLN A 34 -5.14 0.28 -10.62
CA GLN A 34 -5.84 1.20 -9.71
C GLN A 34 -5.06 1.35 -8.40
N LEU A 35 -5.43 2.29 -7.53
CA LEU A 35 -4.83 2.39 -6.19
C LEU A 35 -5.03 1.08 -5.37
N PRO A 36 -4.13 0.75 -4.43
CA PRO A 36 -4.30 -0.43 -3.59
C PRO A 36 -5.65 -0.43 -2.87
N VAL A 37 -6.32 -1.57 -2.90
CA VAL A 37 -7.62 -1.74 -2.24
C VAL A 37 -7.37 -2.16 -0.80
N LEU A 38 -7.70 -1.29 0.15
CA LEU A 38 -7.65 -1.61 1.57
C LEU A 38 -8.91 -2.36 2.01
N LYS A 39 -8.72 -3.47 2.71
CA LYS A 39 -9.76 -4.31 3.29
C LYS A 39 -9.50 -4.48 4.79
N ILE A 40 -10.42 -4.04 5.62
CA ILE A 40 -10.32 -4.17 7.08
C ILE A 40 -11.40 -5.13 7.53
N LEU A 41 -10.99 -6.33 7.92
CA LEU A 41 -11.91 -7.46 8.11
C LEU A 41 -11.56 -8.22 9.39
N PRO A 42 -12.55 -8.73 10.14
CA PRO A 42 -12.27 -9.65 11.22
C PRO A 42 -11.76 -10.99 10.68
N THR A 43 -10.96 -11.71 11.45
CA THR A 43 -10.62 -13.10 11.17
C THR A 43 -11.84 -14.00 11.35
N GLN A 44 -12.16 -14.86 10.39
CA GLN A 44 -13.32 -15.75 10.48
C GLN A 44 -13.17 -16.86 11.54
N ASP A 45 -11.93 -17.27 11.83
CA ASP A 45 -11.59 -18.34 12.77
C ASP A 45 -11.29 -17.83 14.19
N GLY A 46 -11.42 -16.51 14.43
CA GLY A 46 -11.06 -15.88 15.69
C GLY A 46 -9.57 -15.90 16.01
N ALA A 47 -8.71 -16.24 15.05
CA ALA A 47 -7.26 -16.22 15.23
C ALA A 47 -6.72 -14.78 15.34
N ALA A 48 -5.46 -14.64 15.76
CA ALA A 48 -4.78 -13.37 15.70
C ALA A 48 -4.77 -12.82 14.27
N GLY A 49 -5.07 -11.54 14.12
CA GLY A 49 -5.08 -10.88 12.83
C GLY A 49 -3.67 -10.65 12.28
N ALA A 50 -3.59 -10.37 10.98
CA ALA A 50 -2.34 -10.00 10.32
C ALA A 50 -2.55 -8.98 9.19
N GLU A 51 -1.45 -8.35 8.77
CA GLU A 51 -1.39 -7.71 7.46
C GLU A 51 -1.16 -8.77 6.39
N LEU A 52 -2.06 -8.80 5.40
CA LEU A 52 -1.96 -9.66 4.25
C LEU A 52 -1.96 -8.83 2.95
N VAL A 53 -0.92 -8.93 2.14
CA VAL A 53 -0.85 -8.26 0.83
C VAL A 53 -0.94 -9.29 -0.30
N MET A 54 -1.97 -9.14 -1.11
CA MET A 54 -2.23 -9.95 -2.30
C MET A 54 -2.05 -9.11 -3.56
N LEU A 55 -1.16 -9.55 -4.44
CA LEU A 55 -0.97 -9.01 -5.77
C LEU A 55 -1.69 -9.87 -6.80
N LEU A 56 -2.41 -9.21 -7.71
CA LEU A 56 -3.11 -9.85 -8.82
C LEU A 56 -2.33 -9.56 -10.10
N ASP A 57 -1.83 -10.60 -10.77
CA ASP A 57 -1.22 -10.46 -12.11
C ASP A 57 -2.33 -10.40 -13.16
N ILE A 58 -2.40 -9.32 -13.91
CA ILE A 58 -3.50 -9.01 -14.82
C ILE A 58 -2.97 -9.02 -16.27
N ASP A 59 -3.63 -9.79 -17.13
CA ASP A 59 -3.32 -9.82 -18.56
C ASP A 59 -3.87 -8.59 -19.31
N GLU A 60 -3.49 -8.45 -20.58
CA GLU A 60 -3.90 -7.36 -21.47
C GLU A 60 -5.42 -7.32 -21.71
N LYS A 61 -6.14 -8.38 -21.38
CA LYS A 61 -7.60 -8.47 -21.45
C LYS A 61 -8.26 -8.16 -20.11
N GLY A 62 -7.49 -7.80 -19.08
CA GLY A 62 -7.99 -7.46 -17.74
C GLY A 62 -8.31 -8.65 -16.85
N ARG A 63 -7.93 -9.88 -17.24
CA ARG A 63 -8.21 -11.08 -16.46
C ARG A 63 -7.09 -11.35 -15.48
N VAL A 64 -7.44 -11.87 -14.31
CA VAL A 64 -6.42 -12.26 -13.34
C VAL A 64 -5.82 -13.62 -13.71
N LYS A 65 -4.52 -13.63 -14.02
CA LYS A 65 -3.76 -14.84 -14.37
C LYS A 65 -3.28 -15.62 -13.16
N ARG A 66 -2.83 -14.90 -12.11
CA ARG A 66 -2.33 -15.50 -10.87
C ARG A 66 -2.51 -14.55 -9.68
N ARG A 67 -2.53 -15.14 -8.49
CA ARG A 67 -2.48 -14.45 -7.20
C ARG A 67 -1.11 -14.69 -6.59
N VAL A 68 -0.43 -13.62 -6.20
CA VAL A 68 0.90 -13.65 -5.60
C VAL A 68 0.83 -12.99 -4.23
N TRP A 69 1.38 -13.68 -3.23
CA TRP A 69 1.42 -13.16 -1.86
C TRP A 69 2.75 -12.47 -1.60
N GLN A 70 2.72 -11.33 -0.92
CA GLN A 70 3.96 -10.69 -0.49
C GLN A 70 4.60 -11.48 0.67
N GLU A 71 5.90 -11.77 0.55
CA GLU A 71 6.67 -12.41 1.62
C GLU A 71 6.67 -11.57 2.90
N GLY A 72 6.65 -12.22 4.06
CA GLY A 72 6.56 -11.57 5.38
C GLY A 72 5.22 -10.90 5.70
N LYS A 73 4.35 -10.72 4.69
CA LYS A 73 3.00 -10.14 4.81
C LYS A 73 1.95 -11.04 4.19
N SER A 74 2.13 -12.35 4.30
CA SER A 74 1.28 -13.33 3.61
C SER A 74 0.28 -14.04 4.53
N GLY A 75 0.27 -13.71 5.82
CA GLY A 75 -0.65 -14.29 6.80
C GLY A 75 -0.55 -15.82 6.91
N ASN A 76 -1.34 -16.41 7.80
CA ASN A 76 -1.49 -17.87 7.86
C ASN A 76 -2.35 -18.38 6.67
N PRO A 77 -2.39 -19.70 6.40
CA PRO A 77 -3.20 -20.25 5.30
C PRO A 77 -4.72 -19.99 5.39
N ALA A 78 -5.27 -19.77 6.59
CA ALA A 78 -6.69 -19.43 6.76
C ALA A 78 -6.99 -18.02 6.26
N LEU A 79 -6.16 -17.02 6.63
CA LEU A 79 -6.29 -15.64 6.16
C LEU A 79 -6.16 -15.53 4.64
N ARG A 80 -5.25 -16.32 4.03
CA ARG A 80 -5.13 -16.39 2.57
C ARG A 80 -6.41 -16.90 1.91
N ARG A 81 -7.02 -17.95 2.45
CA ARG A 81 -8.29 -18.48 1.94
C ARG A 81 -9.41 -17.44 2.07
N GLN A 82 -9.50 -16.77 3.22
CA GLN A 82 -10.47 -15.70 3.45
C GLN A 82 -10.28 -14.54 2.46
N ALA A 83 -9.05 -14.08 2.24
CA ALA A 83 -8.75 -13.01 1.28
C ALA A 83 -9.04 -13.40 -0.18
N VAL A 84 -8.78 -14.66 -0.56
CA VAL A 84 -9.14 -15.15 -1.90
C VAL A 84 -10.65 -15.19 -2.08
N ALA A 85 -11.39 -15.61 -1.06
CA ALA A 85 -12.84 -15.61 -1.07
C ALA A 85 -13.42 -14.19 -1.16
N ASP A 86 -12.92 -13.23 -0.37
CA ASP A 86 -13.35 -11.82 -0.41
C ASP A 86 -13.07 -11.17 -1.77
N ALA A 87 -11.89 -11.39 -2.34
CA ALA A 87 -11.55 -10.79 -3.63
C ALA A 87 -12.37 -11.34 -4.80
N GLY A 88 -12.88 -12.58 -4.69
CA GLY A 88 -13.65 -13.23 -5.76
C GLY A 88 -12.84 -13.37 -7.06
N GLN A 89 -13.47 -13.09 -8.20
CA GLN A 89 -12.86 -13.10 -9.54
C GLN A 89 -13.08 -11.76 -10.24
N PRO A 90 -12.30 -10.72 -9.89
CA PRO A 90 -12.49 -9.40 -10.45
C PRO A 90 -12.00 -9.35 -11.90
N GLN A 91 -12.65 -8.49 -12.68
CA GLN A 91 -12.26 -8.15 -14.04
C GLN A 91 -11.84 -6.68 -14.05
N PHE A 92 -10.71 -6.39 -14.70
CA PHE A 92 -10.13 -5.05 -14.71
C PHE A 92 -10.12 -4.45 -16.12
N THR A 93 -9.92 -3.14 -16.18
CA THR A 93 -9.54 -2.42 -17.40
C THR A 93 -8.04 -2.11 -17.31
N PRO A 94 -7.18 -2.80 -18.09
CA PRO A 94 -5.75 -2.55 -18.03
C PRO A 94 -5.38 -1.13 -18.51
N PRO A 95 -4.28 -0.56 -17.99
CA PRO A 95 -3.69 0.64 -18.56
C PRO A 95 -3.28 0.39 -20.01
N LYS A 96 -3.24 1.48 -20.79
CA LYS A 96 -2.84 1.43 -22.19
C LYS A 96 -1.49 2.12 -22.34
N LEU A 97 -0.59 1.48 -23.07
CA LEU A 97 0.65 2.09 -23.56
C LEU A 97 0.42 2.57 -24.99
N CYS A 98 0.69 3.84 -25.23
CA CYS A 98 0.51 4.47 -26.54
C CYS A 98 1.88 4.69 -27.20
N GLU A 99 2.03 4.18 -28.41
CA GLU A 99 3.24 4.33 -29.22
C GLU A 99 2.89 5.02 -30.53
N MET A 100 3.81 5.82 -31.07
CA MET A 100 3.67 6.40 -32.41
C MET A 100 4.06 5.34 -33.43
N ALA A 101 3.14 4.98 -34.32
CA ALA A 101 3.40 4.11 -35.45
C ALA A 101 4.20 4.85 -36.54
N GLU A 102 4.79 4.09 -37.46
CA GLU A 102 5.63 4.61 -38.55
C GLU A 102 4.87 5.56 -39.49
N ASP A 103 3.54 5.44 -39.57
CA ASP A 103 2.65 6.30 -40.35
C ASP A 103 2.25 7.60 -39.59
N GLY A 104 2.81 7.84 -38.40
CA GLY A 104 2.50 8.99 -37.56
C GLY A 104 1.21 8.82 -36.73
N GLN A 105 0.54 7.67 -36.77
CA GLN A 105 -0.64 7.43 -35.92
C GLN A 105 -0.24 6.99 -34.52
N THR A 106 -0.90 7.54 -33.50
CA THR A 106 -0.76 7.03 -32.13
C THR A 106 -1.59 5.77 -31.93
N VAL A 107 -0.95 4.65 -31.61
CA VAL A 107 -1.60 3.36 -31.34
C VAL A 107 -1.49 3.02 -29.86
N CYS A 108 -2.63 2.97 -29.17
CA CYS A 108 -2.71 2.63 -27.75
C CYS A 108 -3.15 1.19 -27.53
N LYS A 109 -2.29 0.37 -26.89
CA LYS A 109 -2.58 -1.05 -26.61
C LYS A 109 -2.63 -1.29 -25.10
N PRO A 110 -3.62 -2.08 -24.61
CA PRO A 110 -3.61 -2.55 -23.23
C PRO A 110 -2.33 -3.33 -22.92
N VAL A 111 -1.75 -3.10 -21.75
CA VAL A 111 -0.55 -3.80 -21.30
C VAL A 111 -0.81 -4.66 -20.07
N LYS A 112 0.05 -5.66 -19.84
CA LYS A 112 0.02 -6.44 -18.60
C LYS A 112 0.26 -5.52 -17.42
N SER A 113 -0.51 -5.74 -16.37
CA SER A 113 -0.56 -4.85 -15.22
C SER A 113 -0.75 -5.65 -13.94
N TYR A 114 -0.90 -4.96 -12.82
CA TYR A 114 -1.24 -5.60 -11.56
C TYR A 114 -2.25 -4.80 -10.74
N ALA A 115 -2.95 -5.48 -9.84
CA ALA A 115 -3.71 -4.86 -8.76
C ALA A 115 -3.16 -5.32 -7.41
N GLU A 116 -3.38 -4.52 -6.38
CA GLU A 116 -2.94 -4.80 -5.02
C GLU A 116 -4.12 -4.72 -4.07
N TYR A 117 -4.31 -5.77 -3.27
CA TYR A 117 -5.27 -5.83 -2.18
C TYR A 117 -4.48 -5.94 -0.88
N VAL A 118 -4.78 -5.05 0.05
CA VAL A 118 -4.14 -4.96 1.36
C VAL A 118 -5.18 -5.29 2.40
N TYR A 119 -5.05 -6.43 3.03
CA TYR A 119 -5.93 -6.88 4.09
C TYR A 119 -5.31 -6.58 5.44
N TRP A 120 -6.05 -5.86 6.27
CA TRP A 120 -5.73 -5.61 7.67
C TRP A 120 -6.67 -6.45 8.53
N PHE A 121 -6.37 -7.75 8.63
CA PHE A 121 -7.20 -8.68 9.40
C PHE A 121 -7.02 -8.45 10.88
N TYR A 122 -8.10 -8.47 11.67
CA TYR A 122 -8.05 -8.32 13.12
C TYR A 122 -8.82 -9.44 13.84
N GLY A 123 -8.27 -9.93 14.94
CA GLY A 123 -8.86 -10.96 15.79
C GLY A 123 -9.23 -10.44 17.18
N PRO A 124 -9.98 -11.21 17.99
CA PRO A 124 -10.32 -10.85 19.36
C PRO A 124 -9.07 -10.56 20.20
N GLY A 125 -9.06 -9.43 20.91
CA GLY A 125 -7.95 -9.04 21.79
C GLY A 125 -6.72 -8.48 21.07
N ASP A 126 -6.71 -8.39 19.74
CA ASP A 126 -5.60 -7.79 18.99
C ASP A 126 -5.37 -6.33 19.41
N ASN A 127 -4.09 -5.97 19.54
CA ASN A 127 -3.66 -4.59 19.74
C ASN A 127 -2.51 -4.30 18.78
N ARG A 128 -2.74 -3.41 17.81
CA ARG A 128 -1.74 -3.05 16.80
C ARG A 128 -1.79 -1.56 16.52
N ALA A 129 -0.62 -0.93 16.44
CA ALA A 129 -0.52 0.44 15.98
C ALA A 129 -0.99 0.54 14.52
N GLY A 130 -1.67 1.64 14.20
CA GLY A 130 -1.93 1.98 12.81
C GLY A 130 -0.65 2.38 12.10
N LYS A 131 -0.70 2.47 10.77
CA LYS A 131 0.41 3.00 9.96
C LYS A 131 -0.04 3.55 8.62
N ALA A 132 0.78 4.43 8.05
CA ALA A 132 0.69 4.74 6.62
C ALA A 132 1.15 3.52 5.81
N TYR A 133 0.33 3.10 4.85
CA TYR A 133 0.64 2.03 3.89
C TYR A 133 1.25 2.60 2.61
N VAL A 134 0.60 3.63 2.05
CA VAL A 134 1.10 4.41 0.93
C VAL A 134 1.03 5.87 1.32
N LEU A 135 2.14 6.56 1.16
CA LEU A 135 2.24 8.00 1.36
C LEU A 135 2.81 8.60 0.07
N PRO A 136 1.99 9.28 -0.74
CA PRO A 136 2.48 9.97 -1.93
C PRO A 136 3.54 11.01 -1.56
N ALA A 137 4.58 11.13 -2.38
CA ALA A 137 5.48 12.26 -2.28
C ALA A 137 4.69 13.54 -2.62
N PRO A 138 4.76 14.60 -1.79
CA PRO A 138 4.08 15.84 -2.08
C PRO A 138 4.71 16.49 -3.31
N HIS A 139 3.87 17.00 -4.22
CA HIS A 139 4.35 17.77 -5.35
C HIS A 139 4.94 19.09 -4.86
N TYR A 140 6.20 19.36 -5.22
CA TYR A 140 6.87 20.61 -4.88
C TYR A 140 6.22 21.78 -5.65
N PRO A 141 5.67 22.81 -4.97
CA PRO A 141 5.04 23.93 -5.67
C PRO A 141 6.06 24.76 -6.47
N ALA A 142 5.80 25.03 -7.75
CA ALA A 142 6.70 25.83 -8.60
C ALA A 142 7.06 27.20 -8.00
N ALA A 143 6.07 27.93 -7.46
CA ALA A 143 6.31 29.21 -6.80
C ALA A 143 7.09 29.11 -5.48
N SER A 144 7.14 27.92 -4.85
CA SER A 144 8.06 27.69 -3.73
C SER A 144 9.46 27.40 -4.25
N ALA A 145 9.58 26.82 -5.44
CA ALA A 145 10.87 26.53 -6.04
C ALA A 145 11.57 27.81 -6.52
N ASP A 146 10.81 28.74 -7.09
CA ASP A 146 11.33 30.05 -7.52
C ASP A 146 11.81 30.92 -6.34
N GLU A 147 11.34 30.63 -5.12
CA GLU A 147 11.61 31.38 -3.88
C GLU A 147 12.51 30.61 -2.91
N ASP A 148 13.11 29.49 -3.34
CA ASP A 148 13.96 28.60 -2.53
C ASP A 148 13.31 28.20 -1.18
N GLU A 149 11.98 28.06 -1.16
CA GLU A 149 11.18 27.78 0.03
C GLU A 149 11.28 26.29 0.42
N GLU A 150 12.01 25.97 1.48
CA GLU A 150 12.17 24.60 2.01
C GLU A 150 11.52 24.39 3.39
N GLY A 151 11.48 23.14 3.85
CA GLY A 151 11.21 22.81 5.25
C GLY A 151 10.34 21.57 5.45
N THR A 152 10.01 21.28 6.71
CA THR A 152 9.16 20.13 7.07
C THR A 152 7.78 20.56 7.52
N VAL A 153 6.74 20.05 6.84
CA VAL A 153 5.34 20.19 7.23
C VAL A 153 4.86 18.93 7.95
N ARG A 154 4.37 19.08 9.19
CA ARG A 154 3.73 17.98 9.92
C ARG A 154 2.21 18.03 9.76
N ILE A 155 1.63 16.92 9.34
CA ILE A 155 0.19 16.78 9.14
C ILE A 155 -0.38 15.78 10.16
N ALA A 156 -1.39 16.20 10.89
CA ALA A 156 -2.29 15.32 11.64
C ALA A 156 -3.35 14.74 10.70
N VAL A 157 -3.25 13.46 10.40
CA VAL A 157 -4.22 12.72 9.57
C VAL A 157 -5.12 11.90 10.46
N HIS A 158 -6.40 12.25 10.52
CA HIS A 158 -7.42 11.46 11.18
C HIS A 158 -8.02 10.44 10.19
N VAL A 159 -7.96 9.17 10.58
CA VAL A 159 -8.36 8.02 9.78
C VAL A 159 -9.43 7.24 10.54
N SER A 160 -10.52 6.88 9.85
CA SER A 160 -11.62 6.10 10.40
C SER A 160 -11.25 4.64 10.63
N PRO A 161 -12.05 3.87 11.39
CA PRO A 161 -11.87 2.42 11.53
C PRO A 161 -11.86 1.64 10.20
N GLU A 162 -12.43 2.19 9.13
CA GLU A 162 -12.44 1.62 7.77
C GLU A 162 -11.19 2.00 6.95
N GLY A 163 -10.25 2.75 7.53
CA GLY A 163 -9.02 3.19 6.87
C GLY A 163 -9.22 4.38 5.92
N LYS A 164 -10.36 5.08 6.02
CA LYS A 164 -10.63 6.28 5.21
C LYS A 164 -10.08 7.51 5.90
N VAL A 165 -9.47 8.41 5.14
CA VAL A 165 -9.04 9.72 5.66
C VAL A 165 -10.27 10.58 5.92
N VAL A 166 -10.51 10.93 7.18
CA VAL A 166 -11.59 11.81 7.63
C VAL A 166 -11.15 13.27 7.56
N SER A 167 -9.93 13.55 8.01
CA SER A 167 -9.34 14.89 7.90
C SER A 167 -7.82 14.87 7.87
N ALA A 168 -7.23 15.88 7.26
CA ALA A 168 -5.80 16.17 7.30
C ALA A 168 -5.63 17.63 7.70
N LYS A 169 -5.00 17.86 8.86
CA LYS A 169 -4.79 19.19 9.45
C LYS A 169 -3.30 19.43 9.61
N VAL A 170 -2.85 20.61 9.25
CA VAL A 170 -1.48 21.05 9.55
C VAL A 170 -1.39 21.21 11.06
N LEU A 171 -0.38 20.61 11.69
CA LEU A 171 -0.13 20.89 13.10
C LEU A 171 0.39 22.34 13.23
N SER A 172 0.21 22.95 14.38
CA SER A 172 0.80 24.25 14.68
C SER A 172 1.63 24.06 15.94
N ASP A 173 2.91 23.78 15.76
CA ASP A 173 3.89 23.72 16.84
C ASP A 173 5.02 24.73 16.58
N SER A 174 5.85 25.01 17.58
CA SER A 174 6.89 26.03 17.49
C SER A 174 7.95 25.76 16.41
N GLN A 175 8.04 24.53 15.89
CA GLN A 175 8.91 24.20 14.76
C GLN A 175 8.29 24.57 13.40
N MET A 176 7.09 25.15 13.41
CA MET A 176 6.26 25.43 12.23
C MET A 176 6.05 26.93 12.01
N GLU A 177 6.65 27.78 12.86
CA GLU A 177 6.63 29.23 12.69
C GLU A 177 7.26 29.62 11.35
N ASN A 178 6.60 30.52 10.62
CA ASN A 178 7.03 31.05 9.31
C ASN A 178 7.10 30.05 8.15
N ARG A 179 6.42 28.90 8.22
CA ARG A 179 6.38 28.01 7.05
C ARG A 179 5.53 28.58 5.91
N PRO A 180 5.99 28.41 4.66
CA PRO A 180 5.20 28.82 3.50
C PRO A 180 3.91 28.02 3.38
N PHE A 181 2.78 28.74 3.29
CA PHE A 181 1.44 28.16 3.14
C PHE A 181 1.30 27.23 1.90
N ARG A 182 2.16 27.42 0.89
CA ARG A 182 2.18 26.60 -0.33
C ARG A 182 2.67 25.18 -0.03
N LEU A 183 3.72 25.03 0.78
CA LEU A 183 4.23 23.74 1.25
C LEU A 183 3.18 23.04 2.12
N GLU A 184 2.48 23.79 2.97
CA GLU A 184 1.40 23.25 3.79
C GLU A 184 0.26 22.65 2.97
N ARG A 185 -0.15 23.36 1.91
CA ARG A 185 -1.18 22.88 0.97
C ARG A 185 -0.73 21.62 0.24
N ALA A 186 0.53 21.58 -0.22
CA ALA A 186 1.09 20.43 -0.90
C ALA A 186 1.16 19.19 0.01
N ALA A 187 1.67 19.35 1.23
CA ALA A 187 1.72 18.30 2.23
C ALA A 187 0.32 17.79 2.61
N ARG A 188 -0.63 18.70 2.83
CA ARG A 188 -2.02 18.33 3.13
C ARG A 188 -2.66 17.53 1.99
N LYS A 189 -2.41 17.91 0.73
CA LYS A 189 -2.91 17.17 -0.43
C LYS A 189 -2.35 15.75 -0.47
N ALA A 190 -1.04 15.59 -0.32
CA ALA A 190 -0.39 14.28 -0.29
C ALA A 190 -0.90 13.41 0.86
N ALA A 191 -1.13 14.00 2.04
CA ALA A 191 -1.69 13.30 3.19
C ALA A 191 -3.10 12.78 2.95
N LEU A 192 -3.96 13.56 2.27
CA LEU A 192 -5.34 13.17 1.91
C LEU A 192 -5.39 12.03 0.89
N GLU A 193 -4.37 11.93 0.03
CA GLU A 193 -4.26 10.89 -1.00
C GLU A 193 -3.57 9.60 -0.50
N GLY A 194 -3.09 9.60 0.75
CA GLY A 194 -2.46 8.44 1.38
C GLY A 194 -3.44 7.30 1.68
N ILE A 195 -2.89 6.10 1.83
CA ILE A 195 -3.61 4.91 2.29
C ILE A 195 -3.11 4.56 3.68
N TYR A 196 -4.02 4.37 4.62
CA TYR A 196 -3.70 4.21 6.04
C TYR A 196 -4.37 2.98 6.62
N LEU A 197 -3.62 2.21 7.39
CA LEU A 197 -4.14 1.10 8.19
C LEU A 197 -4.44 1.67 9.59
N PRO A 198 -5.70 1.66 10.06
CA PRO A 198 -6.03 2.16 11.38
C PRO A 198 -5.47 1.26 12.47
N ALA A 199 -5.34 1.81 13.67
CA ALA A 199 -5.00 1.05 14.85
C ALA A 199 -6.10 0.04 15.17
N ILE A 200 -5.68 -1.11 15.71
CA ILE A 200 -6.56 -2.09 16.32
C ILE A 200 -6.37 -2.01 17.83
N ARG A 201 -7.45 -1.90 18.59
CA ARG A 201 -7.43 -1.92 20.05
C ARG A 201 -8.49 -2.89 20.55
N GLY A 202 -8.09 -3.84 21.39
CA GLY A 202 -9.00 -4.86 21.94
C GLY A 202 -9.73 -5.69 20.88
N GLY A 203 -9.12 -5.90 19.71
CA GLY A 203 -9.72 -6.63 18.59
C GLY A 203 -10.75 -5.85 17.78
N GLN A 204 -10.75 -4.52 17.86
CA GLN A 204 -11.57 -3.67 17.01
C GLN A 204 -10.72 -2.58 16.33
N PRO A 205 -10.95 -2.28 15.04
CA PRO A 205 -10.37 -1.11 14.42
C PRO A 205 -10.95 0.16 15.06
N VAL A 206 -10.11 1.17 15.28
CA VAL A 206 -10.49 2.42 15.95
C VAL A 206 -10.03 3.64 15.18
N ASP A 207 -10.68 4.77 15.43
CA ASP A 207 -10.22 6.07 14.96
C ASP A 207 -8.76 6.31 15.35
N THR A 208 -7.97 6.69 14.35
CA THR A 208 -6.51 6.81 14.48
C THR A 208 -6.07 8.16 13.94
N THR A 209 -5.25 8.87 14.71
CA THR A 209 -4.60 10.10 14.24
C THR A 209 -3.11 9.84 14.05
N PHE A 210 -2.62 10.09 12.84
CA PHE A 210 -1.20 10.01 12.47
C PHE A 210 -0.58 11.40 12.47
N SER A 211 0.65 11.56 12.99
CA SER A 211 1.46 12.76 12.79
C SER A 211 2.54 12.45 11.75
N ILE A 212 2.37 12.94 10.52
CA ILE A 212 3.23 12.61 9.39
C ILE A 212 4.08 13.82 8.99
N PRO A 213 5.41 13.71 8.99
CA PRO A 213 6.28 14.75 8.44
C PRO A 213 6.38 14.62 6.91
N PHE A 214 6.27 15.75 6.22
CA PHE A 214 6.57 15.92 4.81
C PHE A 214 7.71 16.91 4.68
N THR A 215 8.86 16.46 4.20
CA THR A 215 10.03 17.32 4.02
C THR A 215 10.12 17.75 2.57
N PHE A 216 10.32 19.05 2.37
CA PHE A 216 10.59 19.70 1.09
C PHE A 216 12.04 20.16 1.13
N THR A 217 12.85 19.61 0.23
CA THR A 217 14.24 19.99 -0.01
C THR A 217 14.42 20.21 -1.50
N PHE A 218 15.24 21.19 -1.84
CA PHE A 218 15.80 21.37 -3.16
C PHE A 218 16.89 20.32 -3.39
N GLU A 219 16.95 19.75 -4.60
CA GLU A 219 18.09 18.97 -5.07
C GLU A 219 19.03 19.84 -5.92
#